data_AF-A0A357IU26-F1
#
_entry.id   AF-A0A357IU26-F1
#
_cell.length_a   1.000
_cell.length_b   1.000
_cell.length_c   1.000
_cell.angle_alpha   90.00
_cell.angle_beta   90.00
_cell.angle_gamma   90.00
#
_symmetry.space_group_name_H-M   'P 1'
#
loop_
_entity.id
_entity.type
_entity.pdbx_description
1 polymer ?
#
loop_
_entity_poly.entity_id
_entity_poly.type
_entity_poly.pdbx_seq_one_letter_code
_entity_poly.pdbx_strand_id
1 'polypeptide(L)'
;MVKPEARAFVESLEEIDEVLVIDKKKAHRGLGMLKLIRDIRKRNFRILLSPHQSHRTSIIAWLSGIPTRFGYRSAGFSMAYHHRLKRPMELPEIHRLLRFLKDSICPDVSLEDDIPHLEETETGRHEAQELLKELNIRSPILLGCSSVWATKRWTPHGFAELARDLIKKYKSDVLLIGSPADADVADQIIKVAREFVGEDGLRRIHNVCGKTSLPGLFSLMKRSQFLVSNDSAPVHFGCAARIPVVALF
;
A
#
# COMPACT_ATOMS: atom_id res chain seq x y z
N MET A 1 9.45 10.47 4.89
CA MET A 1 9.17 9.94 6.24
C MET A 1 7.97 9.00 6.19
N VAL A 2 8.11 7.76 6.64
CA VAL A 2 7.07 6.71 6.50
C VAL A 2 6.89 5.89 7.78
N LYS A 3 5.82 5.10 7.87
CA LYS A 3 5.69 4.09 8.93
C LYS A 3 6.62 2.89 8.63
N PRO A 4 7.01 2.08 9.65
CA PRO A 4 7.92 0.95 9.45
C PRO A 4 7.49 -0.01 8.33
N GLU A 5 6.19 -0.26 8.20
CA GLU A 5 5.64 -1.23 7.24
C GLU A 5 5.84 -0.78 5.79
N ALA A 6 5.91 0.52 5.53
CA ALA A 6 6.13 1.07 4.20
C ALA A 6 7.61 1.30 3.88
N ARG A 7 8.53 1.06 4.84
CA ARG A 7 9.95 1.36 4.70
C ARG A 7 10.57 0.66 3.49
N ALA A 8 10.54 -0.68 3.48
CA ALA A 8 11.19 -1.49 2.45
C ALA A 8 10.69 -1.15 1.04
N PHE A 9 9.41 -0.80 0.93
CA PHE A 9 8.82 -0.37 -0.31
C PHE A 9 9.34 1.01 -0.76
N VAL A 10 9.36 2.00 0.13
CA VAL A 10 9.79 3.36 -0.25
C VAL A 10 11.31 3.47 -0.42
N GLU A 11 12.11 2.66 0.29
CA GLU A 11 13.57 2.58 0.10
C GLU A 11 13.95 2.03 -1.27
N SER A 12 13.02 1.37 -1.97
CA SER A 12 13.26 0.80 -3.28
C SER A 12 12.96 1.74 -4.45
N LEU A 13 12.43 2.92 -4.17
CA LEU A 13 12.15 3.92 -5.20
C LEU A 13 13.42 4.68 -5.54
N GLU A 14 13.75 4.77 -6.83
CA GLU A 14 14.97 5.42 -7.31
C GLU A 14 15.01 6.92 -6.97
N GLU A 15 13.84 7.55 -6.83
CA GLU A 15 13.71 8.97 -6.51
C GLU A 15 13.95 9.29 -5.02
N ILE A 16 14.22 8.28 -4.19
CA ILE A 16 14.34 8.42 -2.74
C ILE A 16 15.76 8.13 -2.26
N ASP A 17 16.49 9.18 -1.88
CA ASP A 17 17.85 9.03 -1.32
C ASP A 17 17.85 8.42 0.10
N GLU A 18 16.86 8.79 0.93
CA GLU A 18 16.82 8.38 2.33
C GLU A 18 15.39 8.23 2.87
N VAL A 19 15.15 7.13 3.57
CA VAL A 19 13.88 6.86 4.26
C VAL A 19 14.00 7.01 5.77
N LEU A 20 13.42 8.07 6.31
CA LEU A 20 13.22 8.25 7.75
C LEU A 20 11.95 7.53 8.23
N VAL A 21 12.13 6.50 9.06
CA VAL A 21 11.04 5.71 9.63
C VAL A 21 10.50 6.35 10.92
N ILE A 22 9.19 6.55 10.97
CA ILE A 22 8.47 6.97 12.19
C ILE A 22 7.65 5.79 12.74
N ASP A 23 8.25 5.07 13.67
CA ASP A 23 7.47 4.19 14.54
C ASP A 23 6.73 5.00 15.62
N LYS A 24 5.46 5.32 15.35
CA LYS A 24 4.61 6.13 16.24
C LYS A 24 4.22 5.43 17.54
N LYS A 25 4.29 4.09 17.59
CA LYS A 25 3.80 3.26 18.71
C LYS A 25 4.94 2.75 19.60
N LYS A 26 6.14 2.62 19.06
CA LYS A 26 7.34 2.18 19.79
C LYS A 26 8.38 3.30 19.86
N ALA A 27 9.35 3.30 18.95
CA ALA A 27 10.60 4.07 19.06
C ALA A 27 10.41 5.59 19.16
N HIS A 28 9.30 6.15 18.65
CA HIS A 28 9.05 7.59 18.65
C HIS A 28 7.90 8.02 19.57
N ARG A 29 7.57 7.22 20.60
CA ARG A 29 6.68 7.67 21.68
C ARG A 29 7.45 8.58 22.65
N GLY A 30 6.83 9.68 23.11
CA GLY A 30 7.44 10.60 24.08
C GLY A 30 8.77 11.20 23.61
N LEU A 31 9.84 11.00 24.40
CA LEU A 31 11.20 11.51 24.15
C LEU A 31 11.82 11.02 22.84
N GLY A 32 11.36 9.90 22.28
CA GLY A 32 11.80 9.42 20.97
C GLY A 32 11.50 10.41 19.83
N MET A 33 10.46 11.24 19.99
CA MET A 33 10.19 12.33 19.05
C MET A 33 11.31 13.38 19.03
N LEU A 34 11.91 13.70 20.19
CA LEU A 34 13.03 14.67 20.25
C LEU A 34 14.26 14.14 19.53
N LYS A 35 14.53 12.83 19.61
CA LYS A 35 15.62 12.19 18.86
C LYS A 35 15.39 12.34 17.36
N LEU A 36 14.19 12.02 16.88
CA LEU A 36 13.80 12.23 15.48
C LEU A 36 13.98 13.68 15.03
N ILE A 37 13.57 14.65 15.85
CA ILE A 37 13.76 16.08 15.54
C ILE A 37 15.25 16.45 15.44
N ARG A 38 16.08 15.98 16.38
CA ARG A 38 17.53 16.22 16.32
C ARG A 38 18.14 15.61 15.06
N ASP A 39 17.71 14.39 14.71
CA ASP A 39 18.18 13.69 13.52
C ASP A 39 17.76 14.43 12.23
N ILE A 40 16.53 14.95 12.15
CA ILE A 40 16.07 15.78 11.04
C ILE A 40 16.89 17.07 10.95
N ARG A 41 17.13 17.76 12.08
CA ARG A 41 17.91 19.01 12.11
C ARG A 41 19.35 18.81 11.61
N LYS A 42 19.97 17.67 11.90
CA LYS A 42 21.32 17.34 11.42
C LYS A 42 21.44 17.20 9.90
N ARG A 43 20.34 16.91 9.21
CA ARG A 43 20.33 16.67 7.75
C ARG A 43 20.20 17.95 6.91
N ASN A 44 20.02 19.10 7.55
CA ASN A 44 19.97 20.41 6.89
C ASN A 44 18.95 20.49 5.72
N PHE A 45 17.81 19.81 5.83
CA PHE A 45 16.74 19.90 4.83
C PHE A 45 16.28 21.35 4.66
N ARG A 46 16.12 21.79 3.42
CA ARG A 46 15.72 23.17 3.08
C ARG A 46 14.22 23.34 2.91
N ILE A 47 13.56 22.30 2.42
CA ILE A 47 12.14 22.30 2.09
C ILE A 47 11.47 21.08 2.74
N LEU A 48 10.32 21.29 3.36
CA LEU A 48 9.42 20.25 3.84
C LEU A 48 8.12 20.30 3.05
N LEU A 49 7.74 19.18 2.45
CA LEU A 49 6.44 18.96 1.83
C LEU A 49 5.60 18.06 2.73
N SER A 50 4.51 18.58 3.28
CA SER A 50 3.64 17.83 4.20
C SER A 50 2.18 17.80 3.74
N PRO A 51 1.79 16.84 2.89
CA PRO A 51 0.40 16.65 2.50
C PRO A 51 -0.46 15.97 3.58
N HIS A 52 0.09 15.69 4.77
CA HIS A 52 -0.62 15.00 5.85
C HIS A 52 -1.41 16.00 6.72
N GLN A 53 -2.64 15.64 7.13
CA GLN A 53 -3.52 16.55 7.88
C GLN A 53 -3.39 16.50 9.42
N SER A 54 -2.39 15.80 9.96
CA SER A 54 -2.34 15.50 11.40
C SER A 54 -1.62 16.57 12.22
N HIS A 55 -2.16 16.93 13.39
CA HIS A 55 -1.50 17.77 14.39
C HIS A 55 -0.06 17.34 14.69
N ARG A 56 0.17 16.03 14.84
CA ARG A 56 1.49 15.50 15.17
C ARG A 56 2.50 15.74 14.05
N THR A 57 2.08 15.58 12.80
CA THR A 57 2.95 15.86 11.64
C THR A 57 3.30 17.34 11.59
N SER A 58 2.33 18.22 11.86
CA SER A 58 2.57 19.67 11.91
C SER A 58 3.48 20.08 13.08
N ILE A 59 3.37 19.45 14.24
CA ILE A 59 4.29 19.68 15.37
C ILE A 59 5.72 19.24 14.98
N ILE A 60 5.87 18.08 14.34
CA ILE A 60 7.17 17.63 13.83
C ILE A 60 7.72 18.63 12.81
N ALA A 61 6.88 19.10 11.89
CA ALA A 61 7.25 20.12 10.91
C ALA A 61 7.76 21.40 11.58
N TRP A 62 7.04 21.90 12.59
CA TRP A 62 7.44 23.10 13.33
C TRP A 62 8.77 22.89 14.07
N LEU A 63 8.88 21.81 14.85
CA LEU A 63 10.08 21.50 15.63
C LEU A 63 11.29 21.14 14.76
N SER A 64 11.09 20.70 13.51
CA SER A 64 12.19 20.38 12.59
C SER A 64 13.10 21.57 12.30
N GLY A 65 12.60 22.80 12.41
CA GLY A 65 13.37 24.01 12.07
C GLY A 65 13.65 24.19 10.58
N ILE A 66 13.07 23.37 9.70
CA ILE A 66 13.27 23.46 8.24
C ILE A 66 12.75 24.82 7.74
N PRO A 67 13.54 25.60 6.98
CA PRO A 67 13.23 27.01 6.71
C PRO A 67 12.04 27.22 5.77
N THR A 68 11.75 26.29 4.87
CA THR A 68 10.56 26.37 3.99
C THR A 68 9.66 25.17 4.22
N ARG A 69 8.40 25.39 4.60
CA ARG A 69 7.47 24.31 4.95
C ARG A 69 6.12 24.51 4.30
N PHE A 70 5.73 23.56 3.46
CA PHE A 70 4.44 23.50 2.79
C PHE A 70 3.53 22.50 3.50
N GLY A 71 2.27 22.86 3.68
CA GLY A 71 1.24 21.97 4.21
C GLY A 71 -0.17 22.50 3.93
N TYR A 72 -1.19 21.72 4.25
CA TYR A 72 -2.58 22.15 4.03
C TYR A 72 -3.06 23.11 5.12
N ARG A 73 -3.89 24.11 4.74
CA ARG A 73 -4.62 24.98 5.68
C ARG A 73 -5.49 24.20 6.65
N SER A 74 -6.10 23.11 6.17
CA SER A 74 -6.95 22.20 6.93
C SER A 74 -6.19 21.26 7.87
N ALA A 75 -4.86 21.20 7.80
CA ALA A 75 -4.08 20.34 8.68
C ALA A 75 -4.17 20.84 10.14
N GLY A 76 -4.21 19.90 11.08
CA GLY A 76 -4.14 20.25 12.50
C GLY A 76 -2.86 21.03 12.82
N PHE A 77 -2.94 22.12 13.56
CA PHE A 77 -1.82 23.04 13.84
C PHE A 77 -1.12 23.57 12.57
N SER A 78 -1.91 23.97 11.56
CA SER A 78 -1.40 24.41 10.24
C SER A 78 -0.50 25.65 10.29
N MET A 79 -0.52 26.43 11.36
CA MET A 79 0.43 27.54 11.60
C MET A 79 1.90 27.09 11.64
N ALA A 80 2.15 25.79 11.81
CA ALA A 80 3.47 25.19 11.66
C ALA A 80 4.08 25.38 10.26
N TYR A 81 3.25 25.54 9.23
CA TYR A 81 3.68 25.66 7.83
C TYR A 81 3.76 27.13 7.41
N HIS A 82 4.83 27.49 6.69
CA HIS A 82 4.99 28.84 6.11
C HIS A 82 4.03 29.03 4.94
N HIS A 83 3.93 28.02 4.07
CA HIS A 83 3.03 28.01 2.93
C HIS A 83 1.87 27.07 3.22
N ARG A 84 0.66 27.64 3.36
CA ARG A 84 -0.55 26.90 3.69
C ARG A 84 -1.46 26.83 2.47
N LEU A 85 -1.46 25.67 1.82
CA LEU A 85 -2.17 25.40 0.57
C LEU A 85 -3.62 24.96 0.83
N LYS A 86 -4.51 25.17 -0.13
CA LYS A 86 -5.89 24.66 -0.07
C LYS A 86 -5.87 23.17 -0.46
N ARG A 87 -6.66 22.35 0.24
CA ARG A 87 -6.88 20.95 -0.13
C ARG A 87 -8.16 20.85 -0.98
N PRO A 88 -8.08 20.48 -2.27
CA PRO A 88 -9.26 20.33 -3.12
C PRO A 88 -9.98 19.00 -2.79
N MET A 89 -11.06 19.06 -2.02
CA MET A 89 -11.75 17.86 -1.53
C MET A 89 -12.61 17.18 -2.60
N GLU A 90 -12.88 17.88 -3.69
CA GLU A 90 -13.60 17.39 -4.86
C GLU A 90 -12.76 16.42 -5.72
N LEU A 91 -11.43 16.48 -5.62
CA LEU A 91 -10.53 15.66 -6.45
C LEU A 91 -10.21 14.30 -5.81
N PRO A 92 -9.91 13.26 -6.61
CA PRO A 92 -9.28 12.02 -6.14
C PRO A 92 -7.96 12.30 -5.41
N GLU A 93 -7.54 11.40 -4.49
CA GLU A 93 -6.36 11.65 -3.65
C GLU A 93 -5.07 11.84 -4.46
N ILE A 94 -4.88 11.13 -5.58
CA ILE A 94 -3.71 11.31 -6.44
C ILE A 94 -3.64 12.72 -7.01
N HIS A 95 -4.74 13.24 -7.55
CA HIS A 95 -4.82 14.61 -8.07
C HIS A 95 -4.68 15.66 -6.97
N ARG A 96 -5.14 15.38 -5.74
CA ARG A 96 -4.87 16.26 -4.60
C ARG A 96 -3.38 16.37 -4.31
N LEU A 97 -2.65 15.25 -4.36
CA LEU A 97 -1.20 15.23 -4.14
C LEU A 97 -0.43 15.90 -5.29
N LEU A 98 -0.81 15.66 -6.54
CA LEU A 98 -0.21 16.34 -7.69
C LEU A 98 -0.49 17.84 -7.66
N ARG A 99 -1.71 18.27 -7.33
CA ARG A 99 -2.05 19.69 -7.11
C ARG A 99 -1.23 20.32 -5.99
N PHE A 100 -0.99 19.59 -4.90
CA PHE A 100 -0.13 20.04 -3.81
C PHE A 100 1.32 20.25 -4.26
N LEU A 101 1.87 19.34 -5.08
CA LEU A 101 3.20 19.53 -5.70
C LEU A 101 3.22 20.75 -6.63
N LYS A 102 2.17 20.89 -7.45
CA LYS A 102 1.98 22.01 -8.37
C LYS A 102 1.96 23.37 -7.68
N ASP A 103 1.21 23.46 -6.59
CA ASP A 103 1.07 24.67 -5.78
C ASP A 103 2.25 24.93 -4.85
N SER A 104 3.21 24.00 -4.76
CA SER A 104 4.39 24.15 -3.89
C SER A 104 5.66 24.43 -4.68
N ILE A 105 6.28 23.39 -5.24
CA ILE A 105 7.64 23.46 -5.78
C ILE A 105 7.75 23.02 -7.25
N CYS A 106 6.68 22.48 -7.85
CA CYS A 106 6.72 21.90 -9.19
C CYS A 106 5.54 22.42 -10.05
N PRO A 107 5.53 23.69 -10.48
CA PRO A 107 4.39 24.30 -11.15
C PRO A 107 4.02 23.63 -12.49
N ASP A 108 4.98 22.94 -13.10
CA ASP A 108 4.81 22.30 -14.41
C ASP A 108 4.35 20.83 -14.32
N VAL A 109 4.09 20.31 -13.11
CA VAL A 109 3.61 18.94 -12.96
C VAL A 109 2.26 18.76 -13.68
N SER A 110 2.18 17.68 -14.46
CA SER A 110 0.94 17.27 -15.11
C SER A 110 -0.06 16.78 -14.07
N LEU A 111 -1.33 17.10 -14.26
CA LEU A 111 -2.42 16.50 -13.50
C LEU A 111 -3.05 15.30 -14.23
N GLU A 112 -2.56 15.00 -15.44
CA GLU A 112 -3.06 13.94 -16.32
C GLU A 112 -2.32 12.60 -16.09
N ASP A 113 -1.22 12.60 -15.32
CA ASP A 113 -0.50 11.40 -14.92
C ASP A 113 -1.28 10.66 -13.82
N ASP A 114 -2.21 9.79 -14.25
CA ASP A 114 -3.20 9.19 -13.35
C ASP A 114 -2.72 7.90 -12.66
N ILE A 115 -1.65 7.26 -13.13
CA ILE A 115 -1.20 5.96 -12.62
C ILE A 115 0.24 6.08 -12.08
N PRO A 116 0.45 5.88 -10.77
CA PRO A 116 1.79 5.84 -10.18
C PRO A 116 2.66 4.81 -10.90
N HIS A 117 3.81 5.24 -11.39
CA HIS A 117 4.82 4.34 -11.91
C HIS A 117 5.61 3.75 -10.74
N LEU A 118 5.71 2.43 -10.69
CA LEU A 118 6.46 1.71 -9.68
C LEU A 118 7.31 0.65 -10.36
N GLU A 119 8.60 0.67 -10.05
CA GLU A 119 9.53 -0.34 -10.52
C GLU A 119 9.59 -1.53 -9.57
N GLU A 120 9.95 -2.68 -10.13
CA GLU A 120 10.18 -3.85 -9.30
C GLU A 120 11.57 -3.79 -8.67
N THR A 121 11.61 -4.12 -7.40
CA THR A 121 12.86 -4.31 -6.66
C THR A 121 13.42 -5.70 -6.94
N GLU A 122 14.73 -5.87 -6.87
CA GLU A 122 15.35 -7.19 -7.03
C GLU A 122 14.84 -8.19 -5.97
N THR A 123 14.76 -7.75 -4.72
CA THR A 123 14.20 -8.53 -3.61
C THR A 123 12.75 -8.93 -3.87
N GLY A 124 11.92 -8.00 -4.36
CA GLY A 124 10.52 -8.26 -4.69
C GLY A 124 10.36 -9.27 -5.81
N ARG A 125 11.19 -9.15 -6.87
CA ARG A 125 11.23 -10.13 -7.97
C ARG A 125 11.58 -11.52 -7.45
N HIS A 126 12.62 -11.63 -6.60
CA HIS A 126 13.05 -12.89 -6.04
C HIS A 126 11.99 -13.53 -5.14
N GLU A 127 11.39 -12.77 -4.21
CA GLU A 127 10.29 -13.25 -3.35
C GLU A 127 9.12 -13.80 -4.16
N ALA A 128 8.67 -13.07 -5.18
CA ALA A 128 7.56 -13.49 -6.03
C ALA A 128 7.91 -14.74 -6.85
N GLN A 129 9.14 -14.83 -7.39
CA GLN A 129 9.59 -15.98 -8.17
C GLN A 129 9.70 -17.24 -7.31
N GLU A 130 10.30 -17.14 -6.12
CA GLU A 130 10.43 -18.29 -5.23
C GLU A 130 9.06 -18.79 -4.75
N LEU A 131 8.13 -17.89 -4.37
CA LEU A 131 6.77 -18.29 -3.99
C LEU A 131 6.04 -19.00 -5.14
N LEU A 132 6.09 -18.44 -6.36
CA LEU A 132 5.45 -19.03 -7.53
C LEU A 132 6.06 -20.39 -7.90
N LYS A 133 7.38 -20.53 -7.74
CA LYS A 133 8.12 -21.78 -7.98
C LYS A 133 7.77 -22.85 -6.94
N GLU A 134 7.70 -22.49 -5.66
CA GLU A 134 7.30 -23.38 -4.56
C GLU A 134 5.90 -23.96 -4.82
N LEU A 135 4.97 -23.12 -5.27
CA LEU A 135 3.60 -23.53 -5.59
C LEU A 135 3.46 -24.17 -6.98
N ASN A 136 4.52 -24.16 -7.81
CA ASN A 136 4.51 -24.59 -9.21
C ASN A 136 3.43 -23.87 -10.05
N ILE A 137 3.29 -22.55 -9.85
CA ILE A 137 2.30 -21.70 -10.52
C ILE A 137 3.03 -20.70 -11.41
N ARG A 138 2.55 -20.51 -12.65
CA ARG A 138 3.12 -19.51 -13.57
C ARG A 138 2.45 -18.14 -13.48
N SER A 139 1.12 -18.12 -13.52
CA SER A 139 0.34 -16.88 -13.51
C SER A 139 -0.97 -17.07 -12.74
N PRO A 140 -0.99 -16.70 -11.44
CA PRO A 140 -2.18 -16.88 -10.60
C PRO A 140 -3.22 -15.80 -10.82
N ILE A 141 -4.42 -16.04 -10.29
CA ILE A 141 -5.43 -15.01 -10.00
C ILE A 141 -5.32 -14.64 -8.52
N LEU A 142 -5.35 -13.34 -8.21
CA LEU A 142 -5.20 -12.88 -6.82
C LEU A 142 -6.54 -12.49 -6.22
N LEU A 143 -6.78 -12.90 -4.97
CA LEU A 143 -7.91 -12.48 -4.16
C LEU A 143 -7.43 -11.75 -2.89
N GLY A 144 -7.64 -10.44 -2.82
CA GLY A 144 -7.40 -9.65 -1.60
C GLY A 144 -8.60 -9.74 -0.67
N CYS A 145 -8.56 -10.72 0.22
CA CYS A 145 -9.74 -11.24 0.94
C CYS A 145 -10.12 -10.52 2.23
N SER A 146 -9.36 -9.49 2.65
CA SER A 146 -9.59 -8.78 3.92
C SER A 146 -9.60 -7.26 3.75
N SER A 147 -9.97 -6.57 4.81
CA SER A 147 -9.92 -5.12 4.95
C SER A 147 -9.77 -4.77 6.43
N VAL A 148 -9.17 -3.62 6.75
CA VAL A 148 -9.08 -3.13 8.13
C VAL A 148 -10.48 -2.88 8.72
N TRP A 149 -11.45 -2.53 7.87
CA TRP A 149 -12.83 -2.28 8.27
C TRP A 149 -13.67 -3.51 8.00
N ALA A 150 -14.27 -4.08 9.05
CA ALA A 150 -15.08 -5.29 8.92
C ALA A 150 -16.25 -5.12 7.92
N THR A 151 -16.85 -3.93 7.87
CA THR A 151 -17.94 -3.59 6.94
C THR A 151 -17.53 -3.55 5.47
N LYS A 152 -16.23 -3.48 5.18
CA LYS A 152 -15.70 -3.53 3.81
C LYS A 152 -15.25 -4.94 3.40
N ARG A 153 -15.44 -5.95 4.25
CA ARG A 153 -15.06 -7.32 3.95
C ARG A 153 -16.23 -8.03 3.28
N TRP A 154 -16.02 -8.49 2.05
CA TRP A 154 -16.93 -9.46 1.46
C TRP A 154 -16.85 -10.81 2.18
N THR A 155 -17.88 -11.65 2.03
CA THR A 155 -18.04 -12.83 2.87
C THR A 155 -17.05 -13.94 2.49
N PRO A 156 -16.60 -14.78 3.46
CA PRO A 156 -15.79 -15.94 3.14
C PRO A 156 -16.46 -16.89 2.14
N HIS A 157 -17.79 -17.03 2.23
CA HIS A 157 -18.58 -17.82 1.28
C HIS A 157 -18.53 -17.23 -0.14
N GLY A 158 -18.71 -15.92 -0.29
CA GLY A 158 -18.61 -15.25 -1.59
C GLY A 158 -17.22 -15.42 -2.22
N PHE A 159 -16.15 -15.25 -1.46
CA PHE A 159 -14.80 -15.51 -1.95
C PHE A 159 -14.56 -16.98 -2.32
N ALA A 160 -15.13 -17.93 -1.57
CA ALA A 160 -15.02 -19.35 -1.86
C ALA A 160 -15.75 -19.74 -3.17
N GLU A 161 -16.96 -19.21 -3.38
CA GLU A 161 -17.71 -19.38 -4.64
C GLU A 161 -16.98 -18.75 -5.82
N LEU A 162 -16.45 -17.54 -5.62
CA LEU A 162 -15.65 -16.86 -6.63
C LEU A 162 -14.41 -17.69 -7.00
N ALA A 163 -13.66 -18.19 -6.01
CA ALA A 163 -12.48 -19.01 -6.27
C ALA A 163 -12.82 -20.26 -7.10
N ARG A 164 -13.91 -20.96 -6.76
CA ARG A 164 -14.43 -22.10 -7.54
C ARG A 164 -14.66 -21.73 -9.01
N ASP A 165 -15.39 -20.64 -9.24
CA ASP A 165 -15.80 -20.24 -10.59
C ASP A 165 -14.59 -19.76 -11.43
N LEU A 166 -13.65 -19.07 -10.79
CA LEU A 166 -12.40 -18.64 -11.39
C LEU A 166 -11.53 -19.84 -11.80
N ILE A 167 -11.34 -20.83 -10.91
CA ILE A 167 -10.61 -22.06 -11.21
C ILE A 167 -11.28 -22.80 -12.37
N LYS A 168 -12.61 -22.93 -12.34
CA LYS A 168 -13.36 -23.63 -13.39
C LYS A 168 -13.19 -22.97 -14.75
N LYS A 169 -13.29 -21.63 -14.80
CA LYS A 169 -13.25 -20.82 -16.03
C LYS A 169 -11.84 -20.67 -16.60
N TYR A 170 -10.87 -20.34 -15.76
CA TYR A 170 -9.51 -19.98 -16.21
C TYR A 170 -8.50 -21.12 -16.06
N LYS A 171 -8.87 -22.24 -15.43
CA LYS A 171 -7.96 -23.38 -15.14
C LYS A 171 -6.68 -22.94 -14.44
N SER A 172 -6.78 -21.90 -13.62
CA SER A 172 -5.67 -21.20 -13.00
C SER A 172 -5.80 -21.23 -11.48
N ASP A 173 -4.64 -21.20 -10.82
CA ASP A 173 -4.55 -21.17 -9.37
C ASP A 173 -4.95 -19.81 -8.81
N VAL A 174 -5.59 -19.85 -7.64
CA VAL A 174 -6.09 -18.69 -6.91
C VAL A 174 -5.22 -18.51 -5.67
N LEU A 175 -4.61 -17.34 -5.53
CA LEU A 175 -3.83 -16.97 -4.34
C LEU A 175 -4.62 -15.98 -3.48
N LEU A 176 -4.92 -16.35 -2.25
CA LEU A 176 -5.48 -15.47 -1.23
C LEU A 176 -4.35 -14.64 -0.63
N ILE A 177 -4.37 -13.33 -0.88
CA ILE A 177 -3.31 -12.39 -0.47
C ILE A 177 -3.78 -11.52 0.70
N GLY A 178 -2.83 -11.13 1.55
CA GLY A 178 -3.09 -10.31 2.73
C GLY A 178 -1.86 -10.19 3.61
N SER A 179 -2.01 -9.44 4.71
CA SER A 179 -1.00 -9.39 5.77
C SER A 179 -1.01 -10.69 6.59
N PRO A 180 -0.02 -10.93 7.47
CA PRO A 180 -0.05 -12.08 8.37
C PRO A 180 -1.32 -12.13 9.25
N ALA A 181 -1.91 -10.97 9.57
CA ALA A 181 -3.14 -10.89 10.36
C ALA A 181 -4.41 -11.30 9.57
N ASP A 182 -4.29 -11.49 8.25
CA ASP A 182 -5.40 -11.88 7.37
C ASP A 182 -5.39 -13.40 7.07
N ALA A 183 -4.42 -14.15 7.61
CA ALA A 183 -4.29 -15.59 7.36
C ALA A 183 -5.54 -16.37 7.81
N ASP A 184 -6.09 -16.05 8.99
CA ASP A 184 -7.29 -16.71 9.52
C ASP A 184 -8.52 -16.49 8.60
N VAL A 185 -8.63 -15.31 7.97
CA VAL A 185 -9.72 -15.01 7.02
C VAL A 185 -9.56 -15.85 5.75
N ALA A 186 -8.33 -15.97 5.24
CA ALA A 186 -8.04 -16.82 4.09
C ALA A 186 -8.30 -18.30 4.38
N ASP A 187 -7.95 -18.79 5.58
CA ASP A 187 -8.21 -20.17 5.98
C ASP A 187 -9.72 -20.44 6.14
N GLN A 188 -10.50 -19.47 6.60
CA GLN A 188 -11.97 -19.57 6.62
C GLN A 188 -12.54 -19.71 5.20
N ILE A 189 -12.02 -18.96 4.22
CA ILE A 189 -12.43 -19.09 2.82
C ILE A 189 -12.15 -20.51 2.30
N ILE A 190 -10.94 -21.03 2.54
CA ILE A 190 -10.56 -22.39 2.14
C ILE A 190 -11.46 -23.42 2.83
N LYS A 191 -11.76 -23.23 4.12
CA LYS A 191 -12.66 -24.12 4.87
C LYS A 191 -14.06 -24.16 4.25
N VAL A 192 -14.63 -23.00 3.90
CA VAL A 192 -15.95 -22.93 3.25
C VAL A 192 -15.90 -23.53 1.85
N ALA A 193 -14.83 -23.29 1.09
CA ALA A 193 -14.65 -23.89 -0.23
C ALA A 193 -14.68 -25.42 -0.17
N ARG A 194 -14.19 -26.06 0.90
CA ARG A 194 -14.22 -27.53 1.05
C ARG A 194 -15.62 -28.13 1.01
N GLU A 195 -16.65 -27.36 1.32
CA GLU A 195 -18.02 -27.84 1.34
C GLU A 195 -18.59 -28.10 -0.06
N PHE A 196 -18.04 -27.46 -1.10
CA PHE A 196 -18.59 -27.52 -2.46
C PHE A 196 -17.55 -27.51 -3.59
N VAL A 197 -16.26 -27.40 -3.28
CA VAL A 197 -15.15 -27.50 -4.25
C VAL A 197 -14.50 -28.88 -4.08
N GLY A 198 -14.41 -29.65 -5.17
CA GLY A 198 -13.73 -30.94 -5.16
C GLY A 198 -12.22 -30.81 -4.88
N GLU A 199 -11.58 -31.92 -4.49
CA GLU A 199 -10.16 -31.99 -4.10
C GLU A 199 -9.20 -31.30 -5.09
N ASP A 200 -9.40 -31.49 -6.39
CA ASP A 200 -8.54 -30.88 -7.41
C ASP A 200 -8.71 -29.35 -7.49
N GLY A 201 -9.89 -28.84 -7.18
CA GLY A 201 -10.13 -27.40 -7.09
C GLY A 201 -9.53 -26.83 -5.81
N LEU A 202 -9.66 -27.53 -4.68
CA LEU A 202 -9.08 -27.10 -3.40
C LEU A 202 -7.56 -27.00 -3.46
N ARG A 203 -6.87 -27.92 -4.14
CA ARG A 203 -5.42 -27.86 -4.37
C ARG A 203 -4.95 -26.64 -5.14
N ARG A 204 -5.87 -25.90 -5.76
CA ARG A 204 -5.61 -24.68 -6.52
C ARG A 204 -5.95 -23.39 -5.78
N ILE A 205 -6.38 -23.47 -4.52
CA ILE A 205 -6.65 -22.32 -3.67
C ILE A 205 -5.58 -22.27 -2.58
N HIS A 206 -4.73 -21.24 -2.62
CA HIS A 206 -3.57 -21.14 -1.74
C HIS A 206 -3.69 -19.93 -0.83
N ASN A 207 -3.49 -20.15 0.47
CA ASN A 207 -3.32 -19.05 1.43
C ASN A 207 -1.86 -18.56 1.38
N VAL A 208 -1.65 -17.36 0.84
CA VAL A 208 -0.33 -16.71 0.80
C VAL A 208 -0.29 -15.43 1.63
N CYS A 209 -1.24 -15.26 2.55
CA CYS A 209 -1.26 -14.15 3.50
C CYS A 209 0.04 -14.13 4.33
N GLY A 210 0.73 -12.99 4.33
CA GLY A 210 2.00 -12.82 5.03
C GLY A 210 3.20 -13.56 4.43
N LYS A 211 3.07 -14.18 3.25
CA LYS A 211 4.17 -14.88 2.56
C LYS A 211 5.02 -13.97 1.66
N THR A 212 4.63 -12.71 1.51
CA THR A 212 5.36 -11.71 0.73
C THR A 212 5.54 -10.43 1.55
N SER A 213 6.64 -9.71 1.30
CA SER A 213 6.76 -8.31 1.67
C SER A 213 5.91 -7.43 0.73
N LEU A 214 5.79 -6.12 0.99
CA LEU A 214 5.12 -5.21 0.04
C LEU A 214 5.80 -5.19 -1.35
N PRO A 215 7.16 -5.11 -1.46
CA PRO A 215 7.84 -5.35 -2.73
C PRO A 215 7.52 -6.70 -3.38
N GLY A 216 7.53 -7.78 -2.60
CA GLY A 216 7.18 -9.13 -3.09
C GLY A 216 5.75 -9.21 -3.61
N LEU A 217 4.79 -8.59 -2.91
CA LEU A 217 3.38 -8.52 -3.33
C LEU A 217 3.22 -7.75 -4.64
N PHE A 218 3.90 -6.62 -4.80
CA PHE A 218 3.90 -5.85 -6.05
C PHE A 218 4.44 -6.68 -7.22
N SER A 219 5.58 -7.34 -7.02
CA SER A 219 6.18 -8.25 -8.01
C SER A 219 5.30 -9.48 -8.31
N LEU A 220 4.58 -10.01 -7.31
CA LEU A 220 3.60 -11.07 -7.50
C LEU A 220 2.44 -10.59 -8.38
N MET A 221 1.93 -9.38 -8.13
CA MET A 221 0.87 -8.78 -8.96
C MET A 221 1.28 -8.67 -10.42
N LYS A 222 2.50 -8.19 -10.73
CA LYS A 222 2.99 -8.11 -12.13
C LYS A 222 3.10 -9.46 -12.85
N ARG A 223 3.07 -10.58 -12.12
CA ARG A 223 3.07 -11.96 -12.67
C ARG A 223 1.68 -12.61 -12.64
N SER A 224 0.67 -11.90 -12.16
CA SER A 224 -0.69 -12.39 -11.99
C SER A 224 -1.59 -11.97 -13.14
N GLN A 225 -2.67 -12.72 -13.38
CA GLN A 225 -3.60 -12.44 -14.47
C GLN A 225 -4.47 -11.21 -14.18
N PHE A 226 -4.99 -11.12 -12.96
CA PHE A 226 -5.78 -10.01 -12.45
C PHE A 226 -5.97 -10.14 -10.92
N LEU A 227 -6.47 -9.08 -10.32
CA LEU A 227 -6.79 -8.98 -8.90
C LEU A 227 -8.30 -8.78 -8.70
N VAL A 228 -8.90 -9.51 -7.76
CA VAL A 228 -10.19 -9.16 -7.16
C VAL A 228 -9.95 -8.87 -5.68
N SER A 229 -10.40 -7.72 -5.17
CA SER A 229 -10.13 -7.35 -3.77
C SER A 229 -11.23 -6.47 -3.19
N ASN A 230 -11.44 -6.56 -1.88
CA ASN A 230 -12.15 -5.52 -1.14
C ASN A 230 -11.47 -4.15 -1.32
N ASP A 231 -12.18 -3.04 -1.08
CA ASP A 231 -11.60 -1.70 -0.99
C ASP A 231 -10.51 -1.63 0.11
N SER A 232 -9.27 -1.87 -0.31
CA SER A 232 -8.10 -2.12 0.54
C SER A 232 -6.79 -1.91 -0.24
N ALA A 233 -5.65 -1.96 0.46
CA ALA A 233 -4.34 -1.65 -0.13
C ALA A 233 -3.99 -2.43 -1.43
N PRO A 234 -4.30 -3.74 -1.57
CA PRO A 234 -4.06 -4.48 -2.81
C PRO A 234 -4.63 -3.82 -4.06
N VAL A 235 -5.79 -3.15 -4.01
CA VAL A 235 -6.38 -2.44 -5.17
C VAL A 235 -5.39 -1.43 -5.74
N HIS A 236 -4.78 -0.60 -4.87
CA HIS A 236 -3.82 0.42 -5.31
C HIS A 236 -2.54 -0.18 -5.88
N PHE A 237 -2.02 -1.26 -5.27
CA PHE A 237 -0.86 -1.96 -5.78
C PHE A 237 -1.15 -2.64 -7.13
N GLY A 238 -2.33 -3.20 -7.32
CA GLY A 238 -2.75 -3.82 -8.58
C GLY A 238 -2.86 -2.80 -9.72
N CYS A 239 -3.43 -1.62 -9.44
CA CYS A 239 -3.48 -0.52 -10.40
C CYS A 239 -2.07 -0.07 -10.81
N ALA A 240 -1.17 0.09 -9.85
CA ALA A 240 0.21 0.49 -10.13
C ALA A 240 1.03 -0.60 -10.82
N ALA A 241 0.73 -1.88 -10.55
CA ALA A 241 1.29 -3.03 -11.26
C ALA A 241 0.73 -3.18 -12.68
N ARG A 242 -0.26 -2.35 -13.06
CA ARG A 242 -0.93 -2.34 -14.37
C ARG A 242 -1.57 -3.68 -14.74
N ILE A 243 -2.12 -4.38 -13.74
CA ILE A 243 -2.96 -5.55 -13.97
C ILE A 243 -4.45 -5.18 -13.92
N PRO A 244 -5.34 -5.95 -14.55
CA PRO A 244 -6.78 -5.76 -14.37
C PRO A 244 -7.14 -5.91 -12.88
N VAL A 245 -7.94 -4.97 -12.36
CA VAL A 245 -8.38 -4.96 -10.97
C VAL A 245 -9.90 -4.86 -10.89
N VAL A 246 -10.51 -5.72 -10.09
CA VAL A 246 -11.91 -5.66 -9.67
C VAL A 246 -11.94 -5.33 -8.18
N ALA A 247 -12.47 -4.15 -7.84
CA ALA A 247 -12.63 -3.72 -6.46
C ALA A 247 -14.09 -3.94 -5.99
N LEU A 248 -14.26 -4.54 -4.81
CA LEU A 248 -15.55 -4.75 -4.14
C LEU A 248 -15.76 -3.63 -3.10
N PHE A 249 -16.91 -2.95 -3.17
CA PHE A 249 -17.27 -1.80 -2.34
C PHE A 249 -18.51 -2.06 -1.50
#